data_AF-A4T4Q5-F1
#
_entry.id   AF-A4T4Q5-F1
#
_cell.length_a   1.000
_cell.length_b   1.000
_cell.length_c   1.000
_cell.angle_alpha   90.00
_cell.angle_beta   90.00
_cell.angle_gamma   90.00
#
_symmetry.space_group_name_H-M   'P 1'
#
loop_
_entity.id
_entity.type
_entity.pdbx_description
1 polymer ?
#
loop_
_entity_poly.entity_id
_entity_poly.type
_entity_poly.pdbx_seq_one_letter_code
_entity_poly.pdbx_strand_id
1 'polypeptide(L)'
;MSQPPAKRPLNKQDQSVRRAAGFPVRQWLKLGAASAGMGAALLGFSLLGPATGTAAADGTGDTSSAQSSSSAGDSPSGKPAGGADREAGATTSGSASADDSDSEAGTASRSRRDVRPADDEDAAEHDDIDTGDIDTGEAEDTEAAPQGATKPRAARLSGAAAEPAEEEQEQQQPAPPVKAPDWLAPRRARGETVSRIVDTWTQRNQAWINSLNVSEARKAELAASFAQFKRTFLNQAPTLNPIQVTGLVSGAITGRIEASDADGDRIVYRLAGNPREGSVVVNADGTYTYTPGANFDGVDTFRVVALDAGSNLNLLDPLRGVGTSAVGLINQNAITFEFTYTGADWTEPRQKALEDVAAGLLEYFRVDRPVTLTYAVRLEDPTDPERGLAAAGSDYISKLPGYWPTVVQQKLQTGRDVNGAKTDGWITWNFADHKWALGDVVSAAEYDFTAVAVHELMHSFGFLSSLGKPGSAQDLDLSVFDRFIVTARGTDPFVLGRWQRSNDPKLEGEDGGLYFGGPNAVLGYDGYLIPLFTPWEFKGGSSVLHVDDLTFTGDRMKVMTAETPTGPSPRLFSAMEIGILRDLGYTVVLPQQPPYAPAALIGFVFLFRTRRK
;
A
#
# COMPACT_ATOMS: atom_id res chain seq x y z
N MET A 1 67.81 36.82 -19.61
CA MET A 1 66.54 37.59 -19.60
C MET A 1 65.87 37.31 -20.93
N SER A 2 64.69 36.71 -21.09
CA SER A 2 63.58 36.40 -20.20
C SER A 2 62.82 35.16 -20.71
N GLN A 3 62.07 34.54 -19.82
CA GLN A 3 61.46 33.21 -19.88
C GLN A 3 60.35 33.03 -20.94
N PRO A 4 60.08 31.78 -21.39
CA PRO A 4 58.81 31.39 -21.99
C PRO A 4 57.70 31.24 -20.91
N PRO A 5 56.41 31.43 -21.28
CA PRO A 5 55.31 31.51 -20.32
C PRO A 5 54.91 30.16 -19.71
N ALA A 6 54.40 30.26 -18.47
CA ALA A 6 54.05 29.18 -17.56
C ALA A 6 52.90 28.26 -18.07
N LYS A 7 53.05 26.95 -17.82
CA LYS A 7 51.99 25.95 -17.95
C LYS A 7 50.95 26.13 -16.84
N ARG A 8 49.67 26.27 -17.21
CA ARG A 8 48.52 26.12 -16.28
C ARG A 8 48.45 24.69 -15.73
N PRO A 9 48.10 24.48 -14.45
CA PRO A 9 47.86 23.14 -13.92
C PRO A 9 46.50 22.60 -14.38
N LEU A 10 46.47 21.35 -14.83
CA LEU A 10 45.26 20.62 -15.19
C LEU A 10 44.40 20.33 -13.95
N ASN A 11 43.09 20.53 -14.10
CA ASN A 11 42.07 20.43 -13.06
C ASN A 11 41.86 18.96 -12.63
N LYS A 12 41.64 18.71 -11.33
CA LYS A 12 41.51 17.37 -10.71
C LYS A 12 40.31 16.53 -11.20
N GLN A 13 39.40 17.11 -11.98
CA GLN A 13 38.26 16.41 -12.58
C GLN A 13 38.61 15.58 -13.83
N ASP A 14 39.73 15.85 -14.49
CA ASP A 14 40.10 15.13 -15.74
C ASP A 14 40.88 13.82 -15.49
N GLN A 15 41.34 13.60 -14.24
CA GLN A 15 41.99 12.36 -13.84
C GLN A 15 41.02 11.29 -13.31
N SER A 16 39.82 11.67 -12.85
CA SER A 16 38.79 10.71 -12.44
C SER A 16 38.09 10.07 -13.64
N VAL A 17 37.94 10.81 -14.75
CA VAL A 17 37.35 10.30 -15.99
C VAL A 17 38.25 9.27 -16.68
N ARG A 18 39.58 9.37 -16.52
CA ARG A 18 40.54 8.39 -17.10
C ARG A 18 40.82 7.17 -16.24
N ARG A 19 40.47 7.14 -14.95
CA ARG A 19 40.58 5.93 -14.10
C ARG A 19 39.31 5.05 -14.08
N ALA A 20 38.17 5.55 -14.56
CA ALA A 20 36.93 4.78 -14.66
C ALA A 20 36.79 3.96 -15.95
N ALA A 21 37.72 4.10 -16.91
CA ALA A 21 37.67 3.41 -18.21
C ALA A 21 38.21 1.97 -18.19
N GLY A 22 38.74 1.49 -17.06
CA GLY A 22 39.44 0.20 -16.95
C GLY A 22 38.73 -0.89 -16.14
N PHE A 23 37.44 -0.77 -15.83
CA PHE A 23 36.72 -1.79 -15.06
C PHE A 23 36.13 -2.89 -15.98
N PRO A 24 36.48 -4.18 -15.79
CA PRO A 24 36.05 -5.30 -16.65
C PRO A 24 34.52 -5.45 -16.80
N VAL A 25 33.76 -4.97 -15.81
CA VAL A 25 32.30 -5.11 -15.72
C VAL A 25 31.56 -4.35 -16.83
N ARG A 26 32.08 -3.20 -17.30
CA ARG A 26 31.44 -2.43 -18.39
C ARG A 26 31.78 -2.96 -19.79
N GLN A 27 32.90 -3.67 -19.97
CA GLN A 27 33.16 -4.39 -21.22
C GLN A 27 32.28 -5.63 -21.34
N TRP A 28 32.01 -6.33 -20.23
CA TRP A 28 31.10 -7.47 -20.19
C TRP A 28 29.66 -7.08 -20.58
N LEU A 29 29.18 -5.91 -20.15
CA LEU A 29 27.85 -5.40 -20.50
C LEU A 29 27.73 -4.90 -21.95
N LYS A 30 28.82 -4.41 -22.58
CA LYS A 30 28.81 -4.05 -24.01
C LYS A 30 28.84 -5.27 -24.94
N LEU A 31 29.33 -6.42 -24.47
CA LEU A 31 29.28 -7.69 -25.20
C LEU A 31 27.87 -8.31 -25.25
N GLY A 32 26.91 -7.82 -24.44
CA GLY A 32 25.50 -8.23 -24.49
C GLY A 32 24.72 -7.77 -25.73
N ALA A 33 25.32 -6.97 -26.62
CA ALA A 33 24.71 -6.51 -27.87
C ALA A 33 25.18 -7.27 -29.12
N ALA A 34 26.08 -8.25 -28.99
CA ALA A 34 26.57 -9.08 -30.10
C ALA A 34 26.40 -10.57 -29.79
N SER A 35 25.14 -11.01 -29.70
CA SER A 35 24.76 -12.40 -29.44
C SER A 35 24.95 -13.27 -30.69
N ALA A 36 26.17 -13.77 -30.89
CA ALA A 36 26.46 -14.94 -31.73
C ALA A 36 27.74 -15.71 -31.30
N GLY A 37 28.61 -15.14 -30.46
CA GLY A 37 29.93 -15.74 -30.14
C GLY A 37 30.02 -16.59 -28.86
N MET A 38 29.06 -16.53 -27.93
CA MET A 38 29.20 -17.23 -26.63
C MET A 38 28.83 -18.72 -26.66
N GLY A 39 28.30 -19.24 -27.77
CA GLY A 39 28.04 -20.67 -27.93
C GLY A 39 29.31 -21.54 -27.94
N ALA A 40 30.46 -20.98 -28.37
CA ALA A 40 31.71 -21.72 -28.48
C ALA A 40 32.47 -21.90 -27.15
N ALA A 41 32.33 -20.95 -26.20
CA ALA A 41 33.01 -21.04 -24.91
C ALA A 41 32.33 -22.06 -23.96
N LEU A 42 31.02 -22.27 -24.09
CA LEU A 42 30.27 -23.25 -23.29
C LEU A 42 30.38 -24.68 -23.84
N LEU A 43 30.59 -24.86 -25.15
CA LEU A 43 30.93 -26.17 -25.71
C LEU A 43 32.30 -26.70 -25.23
N GLY A 44 33.21 -25.80 -24.82
CA GLY A 44 34.49 -26.18 -24.20
C GLY A 44 34.35 -26.75 -22.78
N PHE A 45 33.31 -26.38 -22.03
CA PHE A 45 33.07 -26.90 -20.69
C PHE A 45 32.19 -28.17 -20.67
N SER A 46 31.42 -28.45 -21.72
CA SER A 46 30.60 -29.67 -21.81
C SER A 46 31.33 -30.89 -22.41
N LEU A 47 32.61 -30.75 -22.80
CA LEU A 47 33.43 -31.85 -23.36
C LEU A 47 34.32 -32.55 -22.32
N LEU A 48 34.25 -32.15 -21.04
CA LEU A 48 34.86 -32.88 -19.93
C LEU A 48 33.77 -33.64 -19.18
N GLY A 49 33.50 -34.88 -19.60
CA GLY A 49 32.62 -35.81 -18.89
C GLY A 49 33.20 -36.21 -17.52
N PRO A 50 32.38 -36.78 -16.61
CA PRO A 50 32.89 -37.32 -15.37
C PRO A 50 33.71 -38.58 -15.65
N ALA A 51 35.04 -38.49 -15.50
CA ALA A 51 35.87 -39.67 -15.31
C ALA A 51 35.59 -40.22 -13.91
N THR A 52 34.96 -41.39 -13.86
CA THR A 52 34.86 -42.26 -12.69
C THR A 52 36.26 -42.54 -12.15
N GLY A 53 36.60 -41.97 -11.01
CA GLY A 53 37.75 -42.39 -10.20
C GLY A 53 37.37 -43.59 -9.35
N THR A 54 37.54 -44.80 -9.89
CA THR A 54 37.61 -46.02 -9.09
C THR A 54 38.93 -46.02 -8.34
N ALA A 55 38.91 -45.75 -7.03
CA ALA A 55 40.03 -46.08 -6.16
C ALA A 55 39.89 -47.55 -5.76
N ALA A 56 40.68 -48.40 -6.41
CA ALA A 56 41.02 -49.73 -5.90
C ALA A 56 42.00 -49.54 -4.74
N ALA A 57 41.68 -50.14 -3.59
CA ALA A 57 42.64 -50.39 -2.52
C ALA A 57 42.52 -51.87 -2.16
N ASP A 58 43.42 -52.67 -2.74
CA ASP A 58 43.70 -54.03 -2.30
C ASP A 58 44.75 -53.94 -1.18
N GLY A 59 44.49 -54.65 -0.10
CA GLY A 59 45.28 -54.62 1.14
C GLY A 59 44.76 -55.63 2.16
N THR A 60 44.69 -56.89 1.70
CA THR A 60 44.67 -58.20 2.39
C THR A 60 44.54 -58.31 3.93
N GLY A 61 43.61 -59.18 4.32
CA GLY A 61 43.63 -60.05 5.52
C GLY A 61 42.73 -59.57 6.67
N ASP A 62 41.78 -60.32 7.24
CA ASP A 62 41.34 -61.70 7.07
C ASP A 62 39.90 -61.83 7.62
N THR A 63 39.09 -62.65 6.92
CA THR A 63 37.97 -63.50 7.36
C THR A 63 37.03 -63.08 8.51
N SER A 64 35.72 -62.94 8.25
CA SER A 64 34.70 -64.01 8.44
C SER A 64 33.24 -63.51 8.36
N SER A 65 32.46 -64.13 7.45
CA SER A 65 31.02 -64.52 7.43
C SER A 65 29.96 -63.71 8.23
N ALA A 66 28.69 -63.57 7.84
CA ALA A 66 27.86 -63.85 6.66
C ALA A 66 26.40 -63.41 6.99
N GLN A 67 25.61 -63.09 5.95
CA GLN A 67 24.12 -63.17 5.87
C GLN A 67 23.26 -62.27 6.79
N SER A 68 22.50 -61.27 6.31
CA SER A 68 21.36 -61.20 5.37
C SER A 68 19.98 -61.17 6.05
N SER A 69 19.29 -60.05 5.81
CA SER A 69 17.85 -59.88 5.50
C SER A 69 16.75 -60.06 6.56
N SER A 70 15.94 -58.99 6.62
CA SER A 70 14.47 -58.95 6.54
C SER A 70 13.67 -58.61 7.80
N SER A 71 12.76 -57.66 7.57
CA SER A 71 11.76 -57.05 8.44
C SER A 71 10.45 -57.84 8.43
N ALA A 72 9.72 -57.82 9.55
CA ALA A 72 8.27 -57.98 9.60
C ALA A 72 7.72 -57.33 10.88
N GLY A 73 6.53 -56.73 10.78
CA GLY A 73 5.79 -56.16 11.91
C GLY A 73 4.48 -56.90 12.19
N ASP A 74 3.77 -56.30 13.15
CA ASP A 74 2.33 -56.34 13.45
C ASP A 74 1.82 -57.13 14.69
N SER A 75 0.83 -56.50 15.35
CA SER A 75 0.06 -56.80 16.58
C SER A 75 -1.02 -57.89 16.34
N PRO A 76 -1.97 -58.31 17.25
CA PRO A 76 -2.62 -57.57 18.36
C PRO A 76 -3.22 -58.35 19.59
N SER A 77 -3.91 -57.57 20.46
CA SER A 77 -5.19 -57.84 21.19
C SER A 77 -5.20 -58.35 22.66
N GLY A 78 -6.09 -57.76 23.48
CA GLY A 78 -6.63 -58.36 24.73
C GLY A 78 -7.03 -57.39 25.86
N LYS A 79 -8.34 -57.18 26.08
CA LYS A 79 -9.01 -56.61 27.28
C LYS A 79 -9.54 -57.78 28.16
N PRO A 80 -9.88 -57.65 29.47
CA PRO A 80 -11.16 -57.07 29.91
C PRO A 80 -11.17 -56.43 31.34
N ALA A 81 -12.38 -56.24 31.89
CA ALA A 81 -12.87 -55.25 32.87
C ALA A 81 -12.83 -55.62 34.38
N GLY A 82 -13.10 -54.62 35.24
CA GLY A 82 -14.00 -54.75 36.41
C GLY A 82 -13.50 -54.23 37.77
N GLY A 83 -14.31 -53.43 38.48
CA GLY A 83 -14.33 -53.37 39.95
C GLY A 83 -14.23 -51.97 40.59
N ALA A 84 -15.21 -51.64 41.45
CA ALA A 84 -15.42 -50.37 42.15
C ALA A 84 -14.85 -50.35 43.59
N ASP A 85 -14.63 -49.15 44.16
CA ASP A 85 -15.17 -48.67 45.47
C ASP A 85 -14.28 -47.63 46.21
N ARG A 86 -14.92 -46.46 46.46
CA ARG A 86 -15.06 -45.63 47.69
C ARG A 86 -13.90 -45.19 48.64
N GLU A 87 -14.09 -43.92 49.08
CA GLU A 87 -13.79 -43.24 50.37
C GLU A 87 -12.33 -42.83 50.68
N ALA A 88 -11.99 -41.54 50.80
CA ALA A 88 -12.30 -40.50 51.82
C ALA A 88 -11.27 -40.45 52.97
N GLY A 89 -10.76 -39.26 53.31
CA GLY A 89 -10.09 -39.01 54.60
C GLY A 89 -8.89 -38.05 54.56
N ALA A 90 -9.08 -36.87 55.14
CA ALA A 90 -8.08 -35.82 55.36
C ALA A 90 -7.06 -36.16 56.46
N THR A 91 -5.89 -35.48 56.48
CA THR A 91 -5.48 -34.50 57.54
C THR A 91 -3.98 -34.16 57.50
N THR A 92 -3.71 -33.05 58.18
CA THR A 92 -2.61 -32.08 58.31
C THR A 92 -1.29 -32.51 59.00
N SER A 93 -0.34 -31.56 58.97
CA SER A 93 0.88 -31.32 59.80
C SER A 93 2.20 -31.68 59.10
N GLY A 94 3.30 -30.91 59.17
CA GLY A 94 3.70 -29.74 59.96
C GLY A 94 5.22 -29.83 60.24
N SER A 95 5.90 -28.67 60.41
CA SER A 95 7.33 -28.44 60.75
C SER A 95 8.29 -28.35 59.54
N ALA A 96 8.96 -27.24 59.21
CA ALA A 96 9.68 -26.16 59.93
C ALA A 96 11.06 -26.55 60.49
N SER A 97 12.10 -25.81 60.03
CA SER A 97 13.41 -25.42 60.61
C SER A 97 14.22 -24.80 59.44
N ALA A 98 14.46 -23.50 59.27
CA ALA A 98 15.01 -22.40 60.09
C ALA A 98 16.53 -22.46 60.32
N ASP A 99 17.14 -21.27 60.16
CA ASP A 99 18.42 -20.75 60.69
C ASP A 99 19.71 -20.90 59.85
N ASP A 100 20.59 -19.88 59.72
CA ASP A 100 20.54 -18.44 60.02
C ASP A 100 21.81 -17.70 59.48
N SER A 101 21.72 -16.35 59.42
CA SER A 101 22.73 -15.27 59.65
C SER A 101 24.07 -15.20 58.86
N ASP A 102 24.74 -14.06 58.59
CA ASP A 102 24.58 -12.60 58.85
C ASP A 102 25.62 -11.84 57.98
N SER A 103 25.29 -10.69 57.37
CA SER A 103 25.54 -9.28 57.80
C SER A 103 26.94 -8.69 57.53
N GLU A 104 27.00 -7.51 56.90
CA GLU A 104 27.76 -6.32 57.32
C GLU A 104 27.41 -5.10 56.46
N ALA A 105 27.36 -3.94 57.12
CA ALA A 105 26.86 -2.65 56.66
C ALA A 105 27.98 -1.61 56.53
N GLY A 106 27.70 -0.45 55.90
CA GLY A 106 28.52 0.75 56.14
C GLY A 106 28.36 1.92 55.16
N THR A 107 27.48 2.89 55.51
CA THR A 107 27.66 4.37 55.53
C THR A 107 28.16 5.16 54.30
N ALA A 108 27.81 6.43 54.00
CA ALA A 108 26.87 7.43 54.50
C ALA A 108 26.88 8.69 53.57
N SER A 109 25.71 9.36 53.48
CA SER A 109 25.45 10.82 53.50
C SER A 109 26.23 11.83 52.63
N ARG A 110 25.48 12.64 51.86
CA ARG A 110 25.47 14.12 51.99
C ARG A 110 24.16 14.72 51.45
N SER A 111 23.68 15.74 52.16
CA SER A 111 22.35 16.33 52.10
C SER A 111 22.41 17.84 51.74
N ARG A 112 21.34 18.32 51.10
CA ARG A 112 20.72 19.68 51.13
C ARG A 112 21.41 20.90 50.50
N ARG A 113 20.62 21.60 49.67
CA ARG A 113 20.18 22.97 49.95
C ARG A 113 18.84 23.29 49.27
N ASP A 114 17.82 23.57 50.09
CA ASP A 114 16.60 24.31 49.77
C ASP A 114 16.83 25.81 50.00
N VAL A 115 16.25 26.67 49.14
CA VAL A 115 15.74 28.01 49.49
C VAL A 115 14.53 28.31 48.58
N ARG A 116 13.37 28.66 49.17
CA ARG A 116 12.16 29.23 48.53
C ARG A 116 12.05 30.76 48.82
N PRO A 117 10.92 31.45 48.56
CA PRO A 117 10.65 32.37 47.44
C PRO A 117 10.52 33.84 47.92
N ALA A 118 10.33 34.78 46.99
CA ALA A 118 9.78 36.11 47.31
C ALA A 118 9.04 36.69 46.09
N ASP A 119 7.80 37.07 46.33
CA ASP A 119 6.96 37.97 45.54
C ASP A 119 7.43 39.43 45.74
N ASP A 120 7.24 40.29 44.74
CA ASP A 120 6.51 41.56 44.81
C ASP A 120 6.85 42.52 43.64
N GLU A 121 5.77 42.92 42.99
CA GLU A 121 5.39 44.20 42.34
C GLU A 121 6.45 45.26 42.00
N ASP A 122 6.41 45.75 40.75
CA ASP A 122 6.09 47.17 40.51
C ASP A 122 5.73 47.46 39.04
N ALA A 123 4.89 48.48 38.87
CA ALA A 123 3.99 48.74 37.78
C ALA A 123 4.40 49.92 36.85
N ALA A 124 3.52 50.15 35.85
CA ALA A 124 3.30 51.35 35.01
C ALA A 124 4.26 51.53 33.80
N GLU A 125 3.85 51.99 32.59
CA GLU A 125 2.69 52.78 32.08
C GLU A 125 2.28 52.21 30.69
N HIS A 126 1.01 52.03 30.33
CA HIS A 126 -0.04 52.98 29.89
C HIS A 126 0.28 53.81 28.62
N ASP A 127 -0.43 53.48 27.53
CA ASP A 127 -1.29 54.38 26.72
C ASP A 127 -2.03 53.48 25.67
N ASP A 128 -3.31 53.08 25.82
CA ASP A 128 -4.56 53.83 25.60
C ASP A 128 -4.70 54.27 24.11
N ILE A 129 -5.74 53.92 23.31
CA ILE A 129 -7.19 54.08 23.55
C ILE A 129 -8.06 53.44 22.43
N ASP A 130 -9.29 53.10 22.84
CA ASP A 130 -10.60 52.96 22.16
C ASP A 130 -10.87 52.03 20.98
N THR A 131 -11.66 51.02 21.33
CA THR A 131 -12.86 50.58 20.61
C THR A 131 -13.98 51.63 20.70
N GLY A 132 -14.48 52.09 19.55
CA GLY A 132 -15.69 52.92 19.43
C GLY A 132 -16.73 52.25 18.52
N ASP A 133 -17.91 52.09 19.11
CA ASP A 133 -19.11 51.43 18.62
C ASP A 133 -19.99 52.38 17.76
N ILE A 134 -21.08 51.84 17.17
CA ILE A 134 -22.31 52.53 16.68
C ILE A 134 -22.44 52.85 15.16
N ASP A 135 -23.24 51.99 14.51
CA ASP A 135 -24.57 52.23 13.88
C ASP A 135 -24.83 53.25 12.73
N THR A 136 -25.67 52.74 11.81
CA THR A 136 -26.62 53.33 10.84
C THR A 136 -26.33 54.62 10.05
N GLY A 137 -26.62 54.57 8.73
CA GLY A 137 -26.91 55.78 7.94
C GLY A 137 -26.93 55.57 6.43
N GLU A 138 -28.13 55.45 5.87
CA GLU A 138 -28.45 55.57 4.44
C GLU A 138 -27.98 56.89 3.82
N ALA A 139 -27.63 56.88 2.53
CA ALA A 139 -27.98 57.96 1.58
C ALA A 139 -27.77 57.49 0.13
N GLU A 140 -28.86 57.45 -0.63
CA GLU A 140 -28.91 57.54 -2.09
C GLU A 140 -28.32 58.88 -2.56
N ASP A 141 -27.65 58.92 -3.71
CA ASP A 141 -28.08 59.80 -4.83
C ASP A 141 -27.23 59.67 -6.12
N THR A 142 -27.95 59.27 -7.17
CA THR A 142 -28.02 59.83 -8.54
C THR A 142 -26.79 60.26 -9.40
N GLU A 143 -26.80 59.64 -10.60
CA GLU A 143 -26.67 60.21 -11.95
C GLU A 143 -25.32 60.48 -12.68
N ALA A 144 -25.36 60.03 -13.94
CA ALA A 144 -24.92 60.68 -15.19
C ALA A 144 -23.64 60.20 -15.88
N ALA A 145 -23.87 59.56 -17.04
CA ALA A 145 -22.93 59.35 -18.14
C ALA A 145 -22.50 60.66 -18.83
N PRO A 146 -21.54 60.60 -19.77
CA PRO A 146 -21.96 60.86 -21.15
C PRO A 146 -21.34 59.93 -22.21
N GLN A 147 -22.11 59.73 -23.28
CA GLN A 147 -21.72 59.12 -24.55
C GLN A 147 -21.37 60.18 -25.62
N GLY A 148 -20.63 59.74 -26.65
CA GLY A 148 -20.62 60.30 -28.01
C GLY A 148 -19.24 60.23 -28.65
N ALA A 149 -18.99 59.86 -29.92
CA ALA A 149 -19.74 59.39 -31.09
C ALA A 149 -18.65 58.82 -32.06
N THR A 150 -18.84 57.97 -33.08
CA THR A 150 -19.66 58.09 -34.31
C THR A 150 -19.56 56.80 -35.15
N LYS A 151 -20.67 56.37 -35.77
CA LYS A 151 -20.77 55.36 -36.85
C LYS A 151 -20.34 55.91 -38.22
N PRO A 152 -20.13 55.01 -39.21
CA PRO A 152 -20.93 55.13 -40.44
C PRO A 152 -21.70 53.84 -40.79
N ARG A 153 -22.40 53.91 -41.92
CA ARG A 153 -23.78 53.44 -42.16
C ARG A 153 -23.85 52.16 -43.01
N ALA A 154 -24.84 51.35 -42.65
CA ALA A 154 -25.36 50.11 -43.24
C ALA A 154 -25.48 50.02 -44.77
N ALA A 155 -25.25 48.80 -45.27
CA ALA A 155 -25.98 48.23 -46.40
C ALA A 155 -26.89 47.09 -45.87
N ARG A 156 -28.20 47.22 -46.11
CA ARG A 156 -29.22 46.19 -45.87
C ARG A 156 -29.10 45.11 -46.94
N LEU A 157 -29.35 43.84 -46.57
CA LEU A 157 -30.20 42.94 -47.36
C LEU A 157 -30.75 41.81 -46.46
N SER A 158 -32.08 41.70 -46.49
CA SER A 158 -32.93 40.51 -46.34
C SER A 158 -32.79 39.61 -45.11
N GLY A 159 -33.87 39.56 -44.33
CA GLY A 159 -34.04 38.60 -43.26
C GLY A 159 -34.20 37.16 -43.78
N ALA A 160 -33.59 36.26 -43.04
CA ALA A 160 -34.07 34.91 -42.80
C ALA A 160 -33.84 34.69 -41.30
N ALA A 161 -34.87 34.22 -40.60
CA ALA A 161 -34.77 33.86 -39.20
C ALA A 161 -33.68 32.79 -39.06
N ALA A 162 -32.58 33.14 -38.39
CA ALA A 162 -31.65 32.14 -37.90
C ALA A 162 -32.32 31.52 -36.66
N GLU A 163 -32.63 30.23 -36.76
CA GLU A 163 -32.85 29.38 -35.60
C GLU A 163 -31.69 29.59 -34.61
N PRO A 164 -31.94 29.53 -33.29
CA PRO A 164 -30.84 29.59 -32.34
C PRO A 164 -29.88 28.45 -32.70
N ALA A 165 -28.62 28.80 -32.99
CA ALA A 165 -27.57 27.82 -33.03
C ALA A 165 -27.57 27.18 -31.64
N GLU A 166 -28.02 25.92 -31.57
CA GLU A 166 -27.67 25.06 -30.46
C GLU A 166 -26.15 25.08 -30.40
N GLU A 167 -25.61 25.73 -29.36
CA GLU A 167 -24.22 25.54 -29.00
C GLU A 167 -24.08 24.04 -28.73
N GLU A 168 -23.54 23.30 -29.71
CA GLU A 168 -23.02 21.97 -29.48
C GLU A 168 -21.96 22.15 -28.38
N GLN A 169 -22.35 21.92 -27.13
CA GLN A 169 -21.40 21.73 -26.05
C GLN A 169 -20.52 20.57 -26.51
N GLU A 170 -19.27 20.87 -26.91
CA GLU A 170 -18.27 19.83 -27.11
C GLU A 170 -18.34 18.94 -25.87
N GLN A 171 -18.46 17.62 -26.03
CA GLN A 171 -18.56 16.69 -24.91
C GLN A 171 -17.18 16.37 -24.37
N GLN A 172 -17.01 16.33 -23.04
CA GLN A 172 -15.69 16.20 -22.44
C GLN A 172 -15.17 14.82 -22.75
N GLN A 173 -13.97 14.78 -23.32
CA GLN A 173 -13.37 13.51 -23.70
C GLN A 173 -12.66 12.89 -22.50
N PRO A 174 -12.64 11.54 -22.41
CA PRO A 174 -11.88 10.86 -21.38
C PRO A 174 -10.41 11.27 -21.42
N ALA A 175 -9.81 11.42 -20.24
CA ALA A 175 -8.39 11.74 -20.13
C ALA A 175 -7.57 10.66 -20.86
N PRO A 176 -6.65 11.04 -21.75
CA PRO A 176 -5.83 10.06 -22.45
C PRO A 176 -4.94 9.31 -21.46
N PRO A 177 -4.62 8.03 -21.70
CA PRO A 177 -3.70 7.28 -20.85
C PRO A 177 -2.30 7.90 -20.92
N VAL A 178 -1.82 8.44 -19.80
CA VAL A 178 -0.50 9.07 -19.70
C VAL A 178 0.47 8.14 -19.01
N LYS A 179 1.52 7.72 -19.71
CA LYS A 179 2.58 6.90 -19.11
C LYS A 179 3.35 7.73 -18.08
N ALA A 180 3.53 7.18 -16.87
CA ALA A 180 4.29 7.85 -15.83
C ALA A 180 5.76 8.07 -16.28
N PRO A 181 6.30 9.28 -16.13
CA PRO A 181 7.72 9.52 -16.36
C PRO A 181 8.62 8.70 -15.43
N ASP A 182 9.85 8.45 -15.86
CA ASP A 182 10.81 7.58 -15.15
C ASP A 182 11.12 8.03 -13.70
N TRP A 183 10.94 9.31 -13.38
CA TRP A 183 11.15 9.83 -12.02
C TRP A 183 9.97 9.61 -11.07
N LEU A 184 8.76 9.39 -11.60
CA LEU A 184 7.57 8.99 -10.82
C LEU A 184 7.39 7.47 -10.83
N ALA A 185 7.93 6.79 -11.85
CA ALA A 185 7.96 5.34 -11.87
C ALA A 185 8.69 4.81 -10.62
N PRO A 186 8.12 3.81 -9.92
CA PRO A 186 8.71 3.30 -8.69
C PRO A 186 10.18 2.91 -8.87
N ARG A 187 11.05 3.42 -7.98
CA ARG A 187 12.45 2.99 -7.90
C ARG A 187 12.49 1.57 -7.37
N ARG A 188 12.69 0.63 -8.29
CA ARG A 188 12.76 -0.79 -7.98
C ARG A 188 13.97 -1.11 -7.13
N ALA A 189 13.80 -2.02 -6.17
CA ALA A 189 14.91 -2.51 -5.38
C ALA A 189 15.98 -3.14 -6.29
N ARG A 190 17.25 -3.11 -5.85
CA ARG A 190 18.36 -3.71 -6.60
C ARG A 190 18.08 -5.17 -6.95
N GLY A 191 17.59 -5.95 -5.98
CA GLY A 191 17.22 -7.36 -6.19
C GLY A 191 16.16 -7.55 -7.27
N GLU A 192 15.12 -6.72 -7.29
CA GLU A 192 14.05 -6.78 -8.32
C GLU A 192 14.59 -6.41 -9.71
N THR A 193 15.52 -5.45 -9.77
CA THR A 193 16.18 -5.09 -11.03
C THR A 193 17.06 -6.22 -11.56
N VAL A 194 17.85 -6.86 -10.67
CA VAL A 194 18.68 -8.02 -11.01
C VAL A 194 17.81 -9.19 -11.45
N SER A 195 16.74 -9.50 -10.72
CA SER A 195 15.78 -10.55 -11.06
C SER A 195 15.23 -10.39 -12.47
N ARG A 196 14.78 -9.18 -12.84
CA ARG A 196 14.31 -8.89 -14.21
C ARG A 196 15.39 -9.08 -15.27
N ILE A 197 16.63 -8.69 -14.99
CA ILE A 197 17.75 -8.89 -15.93
C ILE A 197 17.98 -10.39 -16.16
N VAL A 198 18.01 -11.17 -15.07
CA VAL A 198 18.17 -12.63 -15.14
C VAL A 198 16.99 -13.26 -15.88
N ASP A 199 15.76 -12.89 -15.57
CA ASP A 199 14.56 -13.42 -16.22
C ASP A 199 14.50 -13.08 -17.72
N THR A 200 14.85 -11.84 -18.08
CA THR A 200 14.94 -11.42 -19.48
C THR A 200 16.01 -12.22 -20.22
N TRP A 201 17.17 -12.43 -19.58
CA TRP A 201 18.22 -13.28 -20.12
C TRP A 201 17.73 -14.74 -20.29
N THR A 202 17.05 -15.31 -19.29
CA THR A 202 16.48 -16.66 -19.36
C THR A 202 15.48 -16.80 -20.51
N GLN A 203 14.55 -15.85 -20.64
CA GLN A 203 13.56 -15.84 -21.73
C GLN A 203 14.22 -15.74 -23.11
N ARG A 204 15.23 -14.88 -23.27
CA ARG A 204 15.98 -14.75 -24.53
C ARG A 204 16.74 -16.02 -24.90
N ASN A 205 17.38 -16.68 -23.94
CA ASN A 205 18.06 -17.94 -24.19
C ASN A 205 17.07 -19.05 -24.55
N GLN A 206 15.91 -19.12 -23.89
CA GLN A 206 14.88 -20.10 -24.23
C GLN A 206 14.32 -19.86 -25.64
N ALA A 207 14.04 -18.61 -26.01
CA ALA A 207 13.60 -18.26 -27.36
C ALA A 207 14.65 -18.63 -28.42
N TRP A 208 15.93 -18.40 -28.13
CA TRP A 208 17.03 -18.82 -29.00
C TRP A 208 17.08 -20.34 -29.14
N ILE A 209 17.02 -21.11 -28.05
CA ILE A 209 16.99 -22.59 -28.08
C ILE A 209 15.84 -23.09 -28.94
N ASN A 210 14.65 -22.51 -28.75
CA ASN A 210 13.45 -22.91 -29.50
C ASN A 210 13.60 -22.64 -31.01
N SER A 211 14.38 -21.62 -31.40
CA SER A 211 14.67 -21.28 -32.80
C SER A 211 15.69 -22.21 -33.49
N LEU A 212 16.44 -23.02 -32.73
CA LEU A 212 17.46 -23.89 -33.29
C LEU A 212 16.83 -25.05 -34.08
N ASN A 213 17.38 -25.34 -35.26
CA ASN A 213 16.99 -26.49 -36.07
C ASN A 213 17.74 -27.76 -35.64
N VAL A 214 17.50 -28.22 -34.41
CA VAL A 214 18.06 -29.44 -33.81
C VAL A 214 16.95 -30.28 -33.18
N SER A 215 17.24 -31.53 -32.80
CA SER A 215 16.25 -32.40 -32.15
C SER A 215 15.74 -31.81 -30.83
N GLU A 216 14.50 -32.14 -30.45
CA GLU A 216 13.91 -31.72 -29.17
C GLU A 216 14.73 -32.21 -27.96
N ALA A 217 15.33 -33.40 -28.06
CA ALA A 217 16.27 -33.90 -27.06
C ALA A 217 17.47 -32.95 -26.88
N ARG A 218 18.04 -32.48 -27.99
CA ARG A 218 19.19 -31.55 -27.93
C ARG A 218 18.79 -30.17 -27.41
N LYS A 219 17.58 -29.70 -27.73
CA LYS A 219 17.02 -28.45 -27.14
C LYS A 219 16.86 -28.58 -25.63
N ALA A 220 16.35 -29.71 -25.16
CA ALA A 220 16.19 -29.99 -23.72
C ALA A 220 17.55 -30.03 -22.99
N GLU A 221 18.57 -30.67 -23.57
CA GLU A 221 19.93 -30.68 -23.01
C GLU A 221 20.52 -29.26 -22.91
N LEU A 222 20.31 -28.43 -23.94
CA LEU A 222 20.77 -27.04 -23.93
C LEU A 222 20.05 -26.23 -22.85
N ALA A 223 18.73 -26.35 -22.76
CA ALA A 223 17.92 -25.68 -21.74
C ALA A 223 18.34 -26.09 -20.32
N ALA A 224 18.58 -27.38 -20.09
CA ALA A 224 19.09 -27.88 -18.81
C ALA A 224 20.47 -27.28 -18.46
N SER A 225 21.36 -27.14 -19.45
CA SER A 225 22.67 -26.52 -19.25
C SER A 225 22.57 -25.04 -18.85
N PHE A 226 21.68 -24.27 -19.50
CA PHE A 226 21.43 -22.87 -19.12
C PHE A 226 20.78 -22.74 -17.75
N ALA A 227 19.82 -23.63 -17.43
CA ALA A 227 19.20 -23.66 -16.11
C ALA A 227 20.24 -23.93 -15.01
N GLN A 228 21.16 -24.88 -15.24
CA GLN A 228 22.23 -25.17 -14.30
C GLN A 228 23.19 -23.98 -14.12
N PHE A 229 23.53 -23.29 -15.21
CA PHE A 229 24.34 -22.06 -15.15
C PHE A 229 23.63 -20.98 -14.32
N LYS A 230 22.34 -20.74 -14.60
CA LYS A 230 21.51 -19.77 -13.86
C LYS A 230 21.54 -20.08 -12.36
N ARG A 231 21.21 -21.32 -11.99
CA ARG A 231 21.17 -21.80 -10.59
C ARG A 231 22.51 -21.74 -9.86
N THR A 232 23.63 -21.79 -10.60
CA THR A 232 24.99 -21.77 -10.01
C THR A 232 25.56 -20.36 -9.86
N PHE A 233 25.33 -19.48 -10.85
CA PHE A 233 26.01 -18.18 -10.92
C PHE A 233 25.09 -16.98 -10.83
N LEU A 234 23.79 -17.17 -11.07
CA LEU A 234 22.78 -16.12 -11.11
C LEU A 234 21.58 -16.50 -10.24
N ASN A 235 21.80 -17.33 -9.21
CA ASN A 235 20.71 -17.84 -8.39
C ASN A 235 19.98 -16.69 -7.73
N GLN A 236 18.66 -16.74 -7.75
CA GLN A 236 17.80 -15.72 -7.17
C GLN A 236 17.35 -16.20 -5.79
N ALA A 237 17.23 -15.30 -4.82
CA ALA A 237 16.61 -15.65 -3.55
C ALA A 237 15.10 -15.91 -3.76
N PRO A 238 14.44 -16.72 -2.91
CA PRO A 238 13.00 -16.91 -2.99
C PRO A 238 12.27 -15.58 -2.82
N THR A 239 11.15 -15.41 -3.52
CA THR A 239 10.23 -14.30 -3.28
C THR A 239 9.15 -14.74 -2.31
N LEU A 240 8.97 -14.00 -1.22
CA LEU A 240 7.92 -14.24 -0.23
C LEU A 240 6.66 -13.45 -0.58
N ASN A 241 5.50 -14.10 -0.47
CA ASN A 241 4.24 -13.38 -0.42
C ASN A 241 4.12 -12.68 0.94
N PRO A 242 3.44 -11.51 1.03
CA PRO A 242 3.13 -10.89 2.31
C PRO A 242 2.45 -11.90 3.25
N ILE A 243 2.98 -12.04 4.46
CA ILE A 243 2.42 -12.93 5.47
C ILE A 243 1.46 -12.10 6.30
N GLN A 244 0.16 -12.34 6.12
CA GLN A 244 -0.87 -11.71 6.92
C GLN A 244 -1.87 -12.74 7.39
N VAL A 245 -2.26 -12.60 8.64
CA VAL A 245 -2.99 -13.64 9.35
C VAL A 245 -4.29 -13.04 9.88
N THR A 246 -5.41 -13.58 9.38
CA THR A 246 -6.77 -13.25 9.82
C THR A 246 -7.46 -14.55 10.28
N GLY A 247 -8.39 -14.49 11.23
CA GLY A 247 -9.05 -15.68 11.80
C GLY A 247 -9.72 -15.41 13.16
N LEU A 248 -10.42 -16.41 13.71
CA LEU A 248 -11.27 -16.27 14.91
C LEU A 248 -10.51 -16.05 16.23
N VAL A 249 -11.23 -15.36 17.13
CA VAL A 249 -10.81 -14.69 18.39
C VAL A 249 -10.70 -15.64 19.59
N SER A 250 -10.57 -16.96 19.36
CA SER A 250 -10.30 -17.90 20.45
C SER A 250 -9.64 -19.16 19.92
N GLY A 251 -8.33 -19.29 20.13
CA GLY A 251 -7.56 -20.49 19.79
C GLY A 251 -6.37 -20.21 18.88
N ALA A 252 -5.68 -21.30 18.51
CA ALA A 252 -4.52 -21.21 17.66
C ALA A 252 -4.92 -20.91 16.20
N ILE A 253 -4.27 -19.91 15.61
CA ILE A 253 -4.37 -19.58 14.20
C ILE A 253 -3.36 -20.43 13.44
N THR A 254 -3.83 -21.16 12.43
CA THR A 254 -2.95 -21.92 11.54
C THR A 254 -2.94 -21.33 10.16
N GLY A 255 -1.82 -21.44 9.47
CA GLY A 255 -1.73 -21.00 8.09
C GLY A 255 -0.49 -21.54 7.40
N ARG A 256 -0.27 -21.07 6.17
CA ARG A 256 0.90 -21.42 5.38
C ARG A 256 1.53 -20.17 4.79
N ILE A 257 2.85 -20.11 4.90
CA ILE A 257 3.68 -19.10 4.28
C ILE A 257 3.97 -19.56 2.86
N GLU A 258 3.65 -18.70 1.91
CA GLU A 258 3.91 -18.95 0.50
C GLU A 258 5.12 -18.16 0.03
N ALA A 259 6.05 -18.87 -0.60
CA ALA A 259 7.16 -18.31 -1.34
C ALA A 259 7.33 -19.08 -2.65
N SER A 260 7.94 -18.42 -3.63
CA SER A 260 8.33 -19.03 -4.89
C SER A 260 9.81 -18.80 -5.14
N ASP A 261 10.47 -19.79 -5.71
CA ASP A 261 11.86 -19.70 -6.12
C ASP A 261 11.95 -19.73 -7.64
N ALA A 262 12.63 -18.75 -8.23
CA ALA A 262 12.69 -18.60 -9.68
C ALA A 262 13.59 -19.65 -10.36
N ASP A 263 14.43 -20.33 -9.59
CA ASP A 263 15.38 -21.34 -10.02
C ASP A 263 14.86 -22.77 -9.75
N GLY A 264 13.67 -22.88 -9.14
CA GLY A 264 13.02 -24.14 -8.79
C GLY A 264 13.66 -24.82 -7.58
N ASP A 265 14.42 -24.08 -6.78
CA ASP A 265 15.03 -24.59 -5.56
C ASP A 265 13.97 -24.91 -4.50
N ARG A 266 14.25 -25.95 -3.70
CA ARG A 266 13.43 -26.26 -2.53
C ARG A 266 13.56 -25.11 -1.53
N ILE A 267 12.41 -24.62 -1.05
CA ILE A 267 12.34 -23.56 -0.04
C ILE A 267 12.20 -24.18 1.35
N VAL A 268 12.93 -23.64 2.32
CA VAL A 268 12.83 -23.97 3.74
C VAL A 268 12.54 -22.70 4.55
N TYR A 269 11.55 -22.77 5.45
CA TYR A 269 11.13 -21.65 6.28
C TYR A 269 11.68 -21.76 7.69
N ARG A 270 12.02 -20.61 8.28
CA ARG A 270 12.48 -20.52 9.68
C ARG A 270 11.95 -19.28 10.37
N LEU A 271 11.54 -19.44 11.62
CA LEU A 271 11.25 -18.32 12.49
C LEU A 271 12.55 -17.57 12.81
N ALA A 272 12.55 -16.26 12.62
CA ALA A 272 13.67 -15.36 12.85
C ALA A 272 13.39 -14.32 13.95
N GLY A 273 12.13 -14.16 14.35
CA GLY A 273 11.75 -13.29 15.47
C GLY A 273 10.40 -13.72 16.02
N ASN A 274 10.33 -13.81 17.35
CA ASN A 274 9.10 -14.20 18.04
C ASN A 274 8.07 -13.05 18.09
N PRO A 275 6.78 -13.41 18.17
CA PRO A 275 5.72 -12.48 18.56
C PRO A 275 5.91 -11.90 19.97
N ARG A 276 5.21 -10.80 20.25
CA ARG A 276 5.20 -10.14 21.56
C ARG A 276 4.06 -10.64 22.45
N GLU A 277 2.85 -10.74 21.91
CA GLU A 277 1.62 -11.01 22.66
C GLU A 277 1.21 -12.48 22.63
N GLY A 278 1.85 -13.30 21.79
CA GLY A 278 1.58 -14.73 21.67
C GLY A 278 2.83 -15.58 21.48
N SER A 279 2.62 -16.77 20.92
CA SER A 279 3.69 -17.69 20.50
C SER A 279 3.44 -18.17 19.09
N VAL A 280 4.50 -18.45 18.33
CA VAL A 280 4.37 -19.00 16.97
C VAL A 280 5.33 -20.16 16.77
N VAL A 281 4.83 -21.21 16.13
CA VAL A 281 5.64 -22.29 15.59
C VAL A 281 5.59 -22.20 14.07
N VAL A 282 6.75 -22.08 13.43
CA VAL A 282 6.88 -22.12 11.96
C VAL A 282 7.63 -23.37 11.58
N ASN A 283 6.99 -24.24 10.80
CA ASN A 283 7.57 -25.47 10.30
C ASN A 283 8.38 -25.21 9.02
N ALA A 284 9.31 -26.12 8.72
CA ALA A 284 10.21 -26.02 7.57
C ALA A 284 9.49 -26.02 6.21
N ASP A 285 8.25 -26.51 6.15
CA ASP A 285 7.40 -26.56 4.94
C ASP A 285 6.54 -25.29 4.73
N GLY A 286 6.66 -24.33 5.64
CA GLY A 286 5.96 -23.05 5.63
C GLY A 286 4.65 -23.07 6.40
N THR A 287 4.19 -24.21 6.92
CA THR A 287 3.03 -24.22 7.82
C THR A 287 3.39 -23.56 9.14
N TYR A 288 2.45 -22.82 9.73
CA TYR A 288 2.64 -22.20 11.03
C TYR A 288 1.40 -22.30 11.90
N THR A 289 1.63 -22.24 13.20
CA THR A 289 0.60 -22.15 14.24
C THR A 289 0.96 -20.99 15.16
N TYR A 290 0.16 -19.94 15.15
CA TYR A 290 0.22 -18.84 16.10
C TYR A 290 -0.81 -19.08 17.21
N THR A 291 -0.38 -19.04 18.47
CA THR A 291 -1.27 -19.12 19.62
C THR A 291 -1.27 -17.76 20.30
N PRO A 292 -2.40 -17.01 20.25
CA PRO A 292 -2.54 -15.74 20.97
C PRO A 292 -2.32 -15.95 22.47
N GLY A 293 -1.67 -15.01 23.15
CA GLY A 293 -1.62 -14.97 24.60
C GLY A 293 -2.94 -14.46 25.18
N ALA A 294 -3.09 -14.57 26.51
CA ALA A 294 -4.31 -14.17 27.20
C ALA A 294 -4.62 -12.67 27.10
N ASN A 295 -3.61 -11.84 26.84
CA ASN A 295 -3.73 -10.38 26.72
C ASN A 295 -3.69 -9.89 25.27
N PHE A 296 -3.80 -10.80 24.29
CA PHE A 296 -3.76 -10.43 22.88
C PHE A 296 -4.91 -9.46 22.56
N ASP A 297 -4.54 -8.28 22.08
CA ASP A 297 -5.42 -7.12 21.85
C ASP A 297 -5.77 -6.93 20.37
N GLY A 298 -5.31 -7.85 19.52
CA GLY A 298 -5.63 -7.89 18.09
C GLY A 298 -4.44 -7.68 17.16
N VAL A 299 -3.30 -7.18 17.65
CA VAL A 299 -2.10 -7.02 16.82
C VAL A 299 -0.90 -7.77 17.38
N ASP A 300 -0.22 -8.52 16.52
CA ASP A 300 1.08 -9.09 16.84
C ASP A 300 1.93 -9.24 15.59
N THR A 301 3.24 -9.32 15.75
CA THR A 301 4.15 -9.50 14.62
C THR A 301 5.23 -10.52 14.91
N PHE A 302 5.50 -11.39 13.95
CA PHE A 302 6.62 -12.32 14.00
C PHE A 302 7.43 -12.22 12.70
N ARG A 303 8.71 -12.59 12.73
CA ARG A 303 9.57 -12.52 11.53
C ARG A 303 9.90 -13.91 11.04
N VAL A 304 9.74 -14.15 9.74
CA VAL A 304 10.10 -15.41 9.08
C VAL A 304 11.12 -15.16 7.98
N VAL A 305 12.00 -16.13 7.77
CA VAL A 305 12.91 -16.18 6.63
C VAL A 305 12.57 -17.39 5.77
N ALA A 306 12.42 -17.18 4.46
CA ALA A 306 12.40 -18.23 3.45
C ALA A 306 13.79 -18.34 2.83
N LEU A 307 14.36 -19.55 2.89
CA LEU A 307 15.70 -19.88 2.39
C LEU A 307 15.56 -20.79 1.18
N ASP A 308 16.27 -20.52 0.10
CA ASP A 308 16.46 -21.51 -0.96
C ASP A 308 17.54 -22.53 -0.54
N ALA A 309 17.41 -23.77 -0.99
CA ALA A 309 18.44 -24.80 -0.82
C ALA A 309 19.51 -24.79 -1.92
N GLY A 310 19.49 -23.77 -2.78
CA GLY A 310 20.38 -23.61 -3.92
C GLY A 310 21.69 -22.93 -3.56
N SER A 311 22.38 -22.43 -4.59
CA SER A 311 23.60 -21.67 -4.38
C SER A 311 23.27 -20.24 -3.97
N ASN A 312 24.00 -19.68 -3.01
CA ASN A 312 23.80 -18.28 -2.60
C ASN A 312 24.52 -17.26 -3.51
N LEU A 313 25.04 -17.71 -4.66
CA LEU A 313 25.81 -16.87 -5.57
C LEU A 313 24.91 -16.22 -6.61
N ASN A 314 24.99 -14.90 -6.70
CA ASN A 314 24.49 -14.14 -7.84
C ASN A 314 25.57 -13.14 -8.29
N LEU A 315 26.13 -13.33 -9.48
CA LEU A 315 27.21 -12.46 -9.98
C LEU A 315 26.74 -11.01 -10.24
N LEU A 316 25.43 -10.78 -10.40
CA LEU A 316 24.84 -9.46 -10.56
C LEU A 316 24.43 -8.84 -9.21
N ASP A 317 24.29 -9.67 -8.18
CA ASP A 317 24.07 -9.26 -6.80
C ASP A 317 24.91 -10.07 -5.79
N PRO A 318 26.24 -9.83 -5.72
CA PRO A 318 27.14 -10.66 -4.91
C PRO A 318 26.91 -10.58 -3.40
N LEU A 319 26.15 -9.58 -2.95
CA LEU A 319 25.81 -9.34 -1.55
C LEU A 319 24.35 -9.67 -1.24
N ARG A 320 23.67 -10.46 -2.10
CA ARG A 320 22.30 -10.89 -1.82
C ARG A 320 22.22 -11.64 -0.50
N GLY A 321 21.10 -11.51 0.20
CA GLY A 321 20.81 -12.35 1.36
C GLY A 321 20.71 -13.83 0.98
N VAL A 322 20.97 -14.71 1.94
CA VAL A 322 20.79 -16.19 1.83
C VAL A 322 19.32 -16.62 1.74
N GLY A 323 18.41 -15.65 1.74
CA GLY A 323 16.97 -15.84 1.64
C GLY A 323 16.27 -14.51 1.84
N THR A 324 14.94 -14.58 1.88
CA THR A 324 14.07 -13.40 1.98
C THR A 324 13.39 -13.40 3.34
N SER A 325 13.38 -12.26 4.00
CA SER A 325 12.68 -12.07 5.28
C SER A 325 11.32 -11.43 5.05
N ALA A 326 10.31 -11.88 5.78
CA ALA A 326 9.01 -11.22 5.87
C ALA A 326 8.60 -11.05 7.33
N VAL A 327 7.76 -10.06 7.59
CA VAL A 327 7.05 -9.91 8.86
C VAL A 327 5.66 -10.51 8.67
N GLY A 328 5.34 -11.52 9.48
CA GLY A 328 3.97 -11.97 9.68
C GLY A 328 3.25 -11.00 10.59
N LEU A 329 2.20 -10.37 10.09
CA LEU A 329 1.33 -9.47 10.85
C LEU A 329 0.02 -10.18 11.18
N ILE A 330 -0.26 -10.33 12.47
CA ILE A 330 -1.55 -10.71 13.01
C ILE A 330 -2.36 -9.41 13.18
N ASN A 331 -3.58 -9.36 12.65
CA ASN A 331 -4.45 -8.18 12.70
C ASN A 331 -5.91 -8.62 12.92
N GLN A 332 -6.20 -9.21 14.07
CA GLN A 332 -7.52 -9.73 14.41
C GLN A 332 -8.28 -8.72 15.26
N ASN A 333 -9.39 -8.16 14.76
CA ASN A 333 -10.16 -7.14 15.49
C ASN A 333 -9.31 -5.96 15.97
N ALA A 334 -8.20 -5.71 15.28
CA ALA A 334 -7.25 -4.65 15.59
C ALA A 334 -7.80 -3.27 15.22
N ILE A 335 -8.83 -3.22 14.41
CA ILE A 335 -9.50 -1.99 14.05
C ILE A 335 -10.97 -2.18 14.41
N THR A 336 -11.55 -1.22 15.11
CA THR A 336 -12.98 -1.19 15.42
C THR A 336 -13.55 0.17 15.07
N PHE A 337 -14.85 0.22 14.77
CA PHE A 337 -15.61 1.45 14.63
C PHE A 337 -16.55 1.64 15.82
N GLU A 338 -16.70 2.88 16.25
CA GLU A 338 -17.70 3.32 17.21
C GLU A 338 -18.51 4.45 16.58
N PHE A 339 -19.75 4.16 16.21
CA PHE A 339 -20.66 5.12 15.59
C PHE A 339 -21.59 5.73 16.63
N THR A 340 -21.69 7.06 16.60
CA THR A 340 -22.71 7.81 17.35
C THR A 340 -23.74 8.36 16.38
N TYR A 341 -24.92 7.74 16.32
CA TYR A 341 -25.98 8.09 15.38
C TYR A 341 -26.89 9.21 15.91
N THR A 342 -27.21 10.17 15.05
CA THR A 342 -28.15 11.26 15.30
C THR A 342 -29.18 11.35 14.16
N GLY A 343 -30.47 11.37 14.50
CA GLY A 343 -31.58 11.46 13.55
C GLY A 343 -32.41 10.18 13.47
N ALA A 344 -33.74 10.31 13.41
CA ALA A 344 -34.68 9.18 13.51
C ALA A 344 -34.62 8.21 12.31
N ASP A 345 -34.14 8.68 11.16
CA ASP A 345 -34.02 7.86 9.95
C ASP A 345 -32.85 6.87 10.00
N TRP A 346 -31.92 6.99 10.95
CA TRP A 346 -30.94 5.94 11.25
C TRP A 346 -31.60 4.80 12.01
N THR A 347 -32.43 4.02 11.32
CA THR A 347 -33.08 2.81 11.86
C THR A 347 -32.05 1.71 12.13
N GLU A 348 -32.37 0.77 13.01
CA GLU A 348 -31.49 -0.37 13.35
C GLU A 348 -30.96 -1.12 12.10
N PRO A 349 -31.76 -1.41 11.05
CA PRO A 349 -31.23 -2.00 9.82
C PRO A 349 -30.18 -1.14 9.08
N ARG A 350 -30.32 0.19 9.10
CA ARG A 350 -29.38 1.11 8.45
C ARG A 350 -28.09 1.23 9.24
N GLN A 351 -28.19 1.31 10.57
CA GLN A 351 -27.03 1.30 11.47
C GLN A 351 -26.24 -0.01 11.30
N LYS A 352 -26.94 -1.15 11.31
CA LYS A 352 -26.34 -2.47 11.08
C LYS A 352 -25.67 -2.57 9.71
N ALA A 353 -26.30 -2.03 8.66
CA ALA A 353 -25.71 -2.01 7.33
C ALA A 353 -24.40 -1.20 7.31
N LEU A 354 -24.35 -0.02 7.94
CA LEU A 354 -23.13 0.78 8.02
C LEU A 354 -22.02 0.06 8.81
N GLU A 355 -22.38 -0.59 9.92
CA GLU A 355 -21.46 -1.39 10.73
C GLU A 355 -20.87 -2.57 9.93
N ASP A 356 -21.69 -3.26 9.14
CA ASP A 356 -21.25 -4.37 8.28
C ASP A 356 -20.32 -3.87 7.16
N VAL A 357 -20.64 -2.72 6.56
CA VAL A 357 -19.75 -2.06 5.61
C VAL A 357 -18.42 -1.73 6.26
N ALA A 358 -18.45 -1.07 7.41
CA ALA A 358 -17.25 -0.68 8.14
C ALA A 358 -16.39 -1.90 8.48
N ALA A 359 -16.98 -2.98 8.99
CA ALA A 359 -16.28 -4.23 9.29
C ALA A 359 -15.61 -4.84 8.04
N GLY A 360 -16.31 -4.88 6.90
CA GLY A 360 -15.73 -5.36 5.63
C GLY A 360 -14.59 -4.46 5.14
N LEU A 361 -14.72 -3.14 5.25
CA LEU A 361 -13.66 -2.20 4.85
C LEU A 361 -12.35 -2.47 5.60
N LEU A 362 -12.44 -2.80 6.89
CA LEU A 362 -11.28 -3.10 7.72
C LEU A 362 -10.51 -4.36 7.29
N GLU A 363 -11.12 -5.24 6.50
CA GLU A 363 -10.41 -6.40 5.93
C GLU A 363 -9.28 -5.99 4.98
N TYR A 364 -9.31 -4.78 4.43
CA TYR A 364 -8.25 -4.22 3.59
C TYR A 364 -7.10 -3.63 4.40
N PHE A 365 -7.37 -3.06 5.57
CA PHE A 365 -6.41 -2.26 6.34
C PHE A 365 -5.70 -3.07 7.41
N ARG A 366 -4.45 -2.71 7.68
CA ARG A 366 -3.65 -3.31 8.75
C ARG A 366 -2.99 -2.22 9.57
N VAL A 367 -3.01 -2.41 10.88
CA VAL A 367 -2.44 -1.48 11.87
C VAL A 367 -1.36 -2.14 12.70
N ASP A 368 -0.40 -1.37 13.21
CA ASP A 368 0.68 -1.88 14.08
C ASP A 368 0.31 -1.92 15.56
N ARG A 369 -0.86 -1.34 15.91
CA ARG A 369 -1.48 -1.30 17.23
C ARG A 369 -3.00 -1.33 17.07
N PRO A 370 -3.76 -1.86 18.04
CA PRO A 370 -5.21 -1.76 17.99
C PRO A 370 -5.68 -0.31 17.99
N VAL A 371 -6.72 -0.02 17.21
CA VAL A 371 -7.34 1.31 17.10
C VAL A 371 -8.85 1.22 17.09
N THR A 372 -9.49 2.17 17.76
CA THR A 372 -10.93 2.39 17.66
C THR A 372 -11.18 3.73 16.99
N LEU A 373 -11.89 3.71 15.87
CA LEU A 373 -12.28 4.88 15.11
C LEU A 373 -13.68 5.32 15.52
N THR A 374 -13.78 6.55 16.00
CA THR A 374 -15.02 7.16 16.48
C THR A 374 -15.63 8.07 15.41
N TYR A 375 -16.93 7.90 15.13
CA TYR A 375 -17.62 8.64 14.09
C TYR A 375 -18.93 9.24 14.58
N ALA A 376 -19.12 10.53 14.31
CA ALA A 376 -20.43 11.17 14.40
C ALA A 376 -21.22 10.91 13.11
N VAL A 377 -22.35 10.22 13.20
CA VAL A 377 -23.20 9.88 12.05
C VAL A 377 -24.51 10.65 12.16
N ARG A 378 -24.83 11.46 11.15
CA ARG A 378 -26.01 12.34 11.14
C ARG A 378 -26.75 12.29 9.82
N LEU A 379 -27.94 12.88 9.78
CA LEU A 379 -28.65 13.12 8.52
C LEU A 379 -28.12 14.38 7.85
N GLU A 380 -28.16 14.41 6.52
CA GLU A 380 -27.93 15.65 5.76
C GLU A 380 -28.98 16.70 6.11
N ASP A 381 -28.57 17.98 6.06
CA ASP A 381 -29.49 19.10 6.28
C ASP A 381 -30.50 19.16 5.13
N PRO A 382 -31.81 18.95 5.37
CA PRO A 382 -32.80 18.95 4.30
C PRO A 382 -32.98 20.31 3.62
N THR A 383 -32.45 21.38 4.21
CA THR A 383 -32.50 22.74 3.67
C THR A 383 -31.32 23.08 2.77
N ASP A 384 -30.28 22.25 2.75
CA ASP A 384 -29.11 22.45 1.90
C ASP A 384 -29.44 22.08 0.44
N PRO A 385 -29.42 23.04 -0.51
CA PRO A 385 -29.68 22.76 -1.91
C PRO A 385 -28.55 21.99 -2.61
N GLU A 386 -27.35 21.91 -2.00
CA GLU A 386 -26.18 21.22 -2.54
C GLU A 386 -25.96 19.84 -1.89
N ARG A 387 -26.88 19.37 -1.04
CA ARG A 387 -26.75 18.08 -0.35
C ARG A 387 -26.66 16.91 -1.34
N GLY A 388 -25.64 16.08 -1.13
CA GLY A 388 -25.41 14.88 -1.92
C GLY A 388 -26.19 13.65 -1.43
N LEU A 389 -25.72 12.48 -1.85
CA LEU A 389 -26.22 11.18 -1.38
C LEU A 389 -25.81 10.94 0.08
N ALA A 390 -24.54 11.18 0.36
CA ALA A 390 -23.89 11.10 1.65
C ALA A 390 -22.58 11.90 1.56
N ALA A 391 -21.95 12.16 2.71
CA ALA A 391 -20.58 12.66 2.76
C ALA A 391 -19.89 12.11 4.00
N ALA A 392 -18.57 11.91 3.94
CA ALA A 392 -17.79 11.64 5.13
C ALA A 392 -16.43 12.33 5.12
N GLY A 393 -15.92 12.63 6.31
CA GLY A 393 -14.68 13.36 6.45
C GLY A 393 -14.04 13.20 7.82
N SER A 394 -12.86 13.78 7.95
CA SER A 394 -12.08 13.82 9.18
C SER A 394 -11.18 15.06 9.14
N ASP A 395 -11.05 15.75 10.27
CA ASP A 395 -10.22 16.95 10.38
C ASP A 395 -8.73 16.61 10.10
N TYR A 396 -7.96 17.58 9.60
CA TYR A 396 -6.51 17.46 9.57
C TYR A 396 -5.90 17.56 10.95
N ILE A 397 -4.78 16.86 11.15
CA ILE A 397 -4.04 16.89 12.42
C ILE A 397 -3.38 18.25 12.69
N SER A 398 -3.32 19.12 11.69
CA SER A 398 -2.68 20.44 11.77
C SER A 398 -3.26 21.36 10.70
N LYS A 399 -3.37 22.65 11.04
CA LYS A 399 -3.74 23.74 10.12
C LYS A 399 -2.55 24.60 9.67
N LEU A 400 -1.33 24.15 9.98
CA LEU A 400 -0.12 24.86 9.57
C LEU A 400 0.13 24.61 8.07
N PRO A 401 0.87 25.49 7.38
CA PRO A 401 1.28 25.22 6.00
C PRO A 401 2.03 23.88 5.86
N GLY A 402 1.57 23.00 4.98
CA GLY A 402 2.15 21.69 4.76
C GLY A 402 1.15 20.67 4.21
N TYR A 403 1.59 19.42 4.13
CA TYR A 403 0.73 18.28 3.77
C TYR A 403 0.44 17.48 5.03
N TRP A 404 -0.84 17.40 5.40
CA TRP A 404 -1.26 16.79 6.66
C TRP A 404 -2.24 15.65 6.44
N PRO A 405 -2.08 14.55 7.21
CA PRO A 405 -3.07 13.50 7.21
C PRO A 405 -4.32 13.95 7.94
N THR A 406 -5.45 13.30 7.63
CA THR A 406 -6.63 13.37 8.50
C THR A 406 -6.35 12.70 9.85
N VAL A 407 -7.17 12.99 10.86
CA VAL A 407 -7.10 12.31 12.16
C VAL A 407 -7.27 10.80 11.98
N VAL A 408 -8.28 10.36 11.22
CA VAL A 408 -8.53 8.94 10.94
C VAL A 408 -7.31 8.30 10.26
N GLN A 409 -6.73 8.97 9.26
CA GLN A 409 -5.52 8.50 8.58
C GLN A 409 -4.34 8.36 9.55
N GLN A 410 -4.06 9.39 10.34
CA GLN A 410 -2.97 9.37 11.33
C GLN A 410 -3.16 8.25 12.36
N LYS A 411 -4.39 8.04 12.83
CA LYS A 411 -4.73 7.03 13.84
C LYS A 411 -4.52 5.63 13.30
N LEU A 412 -5.03 5.34 12.10
CA LEU A 412 -4.79 4.06 11.41
C LEU A 412 -3.29 3.81 11.12
N GLN A 413 -2.52 4.85 10.80
CA GLN A 413 -1.11 4.68 10.44
C GLN A 413 -0.18 4.49 11.64
N THR A 414 -0.54 5.04 12.81
CA THR A 414 0.37 5.12 13.96
C THR A 414 -0.15 4.46 15.22
N GLY A 415 -1.44 4.14 15.26
CA GLY A 415 -2.13 3.70 16.47
C GLY A 415 -2.36 4.79 17.50
N ARG A 416 -2.01 6.05 17.19
CA ARG A 416 -2.10 7.17 18.15
C ARG A 416 -3.33 8.01 17.87
N ASP A 417 -4.09 8.22 18.94
CA ASP A 417 -5.15 9.21 18.98
C ASP A 417 -4.54 10.60 19.21
N VAL A 418 -4.67 11.49 18.24
CA VAL A 418 -4.07 12.84 18.26
C VAL A 418 -5.08 13.95 18.56
N ASN A 419 -6.37 13.68 18.46
CA ASN A 419 -7.47 14.62 18.72
C ASN A 419 -8.16 14.36 20.07
N GLY A 420 -7.77 13.30 20.80
CA GLY A 420 -8.22 13.00 22.14
C GLY A 420 -9.67 12.51 22.16
N ALA A 421 -10.50 13.05 23.03
CA ALA A 421 -11.90 12.62 23.17
C ALA A 421 -12.84 13.13 22.04
N LYS A 422 -12.33 13.85 21.05
CA LYS A 422 -13.12 14.29 19.90
C LYS A 422 -13.38 13.11 18.96
N THR A 423 -14.49 13.14 18.24
CA THR A 423 -14.76 12.15 17.19
C THR A 423 -13.67 12.23 16.10
N ASP A 424 -13.18 11.08 15.66
CA ASP A 424 -12.13 10.98 14.64
C ASP A 424 -12.65 11.42 13.27
N GLY A 425 -13.88 11.04 12.93
CA GLY A 425 -14.54 11.36 11.67
C GLY A 425 -16.02 11.67 11.81
N TRP A 426 -16.64 11.99 10.69
CA TRP A 426 -18.07 12.25 10.59
C TRP A 426 -18.64 11.67 9.30
N ILE A 427 -19.93 11.33 9.33
CA ILE A 427 -20.72 10.89 8.17
C ILE A 427 -22.06 11.64 8.18
N THR A 428 -22.48 12.16 7.04
CA THR A 428 -23.82 12.68 6.79
C THR A 428 -24.50 11.80 5.73
N TRP A 429 -25.82 11.65 5.81
CA TRP A 429 -26.57 10.79 4.89
C TRP A 429 -27.92 11.37 4.49
N ASN A 430 -28.24 11.30 3.20
CA ASN A 430 -29.53 11.74 2.66
C ASN A 430 -30.46 10.54 2.39
N PHE A 431 -31.29 10.20 3.38
CA PHE A 431 -32.33 9.18 3.22
C PHE A 431 -33.66 9.72 2.68
N ALA A 432 -33.85 11.05 2.69
CA ALA A 432 -35.14 11.66 2.38
C ALA A 432 -35.41 11.70 0.86
N ASP A 433 -34.38 11.97 0.06
CA ASP A 433 -34.55 12.21 -1.38
C ASP A 433 -34.32 10.97 -2.25
N HIS A 434 -33.78 9.91 -1.65
CA HIS A 434 -33.24 8.77 -2.39
C HIS A 434 -33.77 7.44 -1.86
N LYS A 435 -33.91 6.47 -2.78
CA LYS A 435 -34.22 5.08 -2.43
C LYS A 435 -32.93 4.30 -2.28
N TRP A 436 -32.85 3.48 -1.24
CA TRP A 436 -31.63 2.81 -0.83
C TRP A 436 -31.82 1.31 -0.70
N ALA A 437 -30.93 0.55 -1.33
CA ALA A 437 -30.79 -0.88 -1.11
C ALA A 437 -29.71 -1.13 -0.05
N LEU A 438 -30.10 -1.74 1.08
CA LEU A 438 -29.19 -2.03 2.22
C LEU A 438 -28.50 -3.39 2.12
N GLY A 439 -28.86 -4.22 1.13
CA GLY A 439 -28.38 -5.60 1.00
C GLY A 439 -27.57 -5.86 -0.28
N ASP A 440 -27.36 -7.13 -0.60
CA ASP A 440 -26.60 -7.55 -1.78
C ASP A 440 -27.37 -7.45 -3.10
N VAL A 441 -28.69 -7.35 -3.02
CA VAL A 441 -29.55 -7.20 -4.20
C VAL A 441 -29.93 -5.72 -4.31
N VAL A 442 -29.40 -5.06 -5.33
CA VAL A 442 -29.67 -3.65 -5.63
C VAL A 442 -30.46 -3.58 -6.93
N SER A 443 -31.65 -2.98 -6.88
CA SER A 443 -32.45 -2.76 -8.10
C SER A 443 -31.93 -1.56 -8.89
N ALA A 444 -32.23 -1.49 -10.19
CA ALA A 444 -31.83 -0.37 -11.04
C ALA A 444 -32.41 1.00 -10.60
N ALA A 445 -33.38 1.02 -9.67
CA ALA A 445 -34.05 2.24 -9.20
C ALA A 445 -33.62 2.66 -7.78
N GLU A 446 -32.65 1.97 -7.18
CA GLU A 446 -32.15 2.22 -5.84
C GLU A 446 -30.64 2.50 -5.87
N TYR A 447 -30.17 3.34 -4.97
CA TYR A 447 -28.74 3.50 -4.72
C TYR A 447 -28.22 2.34 -3.87
N ASP A 448 -27.02 1.88 -4.20
CA ASP A 448 -26.29 0.86 -3.46
C ASP A 448 -25.70 1.48 -2.18
N PHE A 449 -26.34 1.25 -1.03
CA PHE A 449 -25.90 1.79 0.26
C PHE A 449 -24.47 1.38 0.60
N THR A 450 -24.12 0.12 0.33
CA THR A 450 -22.80 -0.43 0.63
C THR A 450 -21.72 0.24 -0.21
N ALA A 451 -21.96 0.41 -1.51
CA ALA A 451 -20.97 1.06 -2.39
C ALA A 451 -20.72 2.51 -1.97
N VAL A 452 -21.79 3.28 -1.71
CA VAL A 452 -21.68 4.67 -1.24
C VAL A 452 -20.98 4.74 0.12
N ALA A 453 -21.32 3.88 1.08
CA ALA A 453 -20.67 3.90 2.39
C ALA A 453 -19.16 3.60 2.31
N VAL A 454 -18.75 2.63 1.48
CA VAL A 454 -17.32 2.36 1.25
C VAL A 454 -16.62 3.56 0.61
N HIS A 455 -17.26 4.20 -0.37
CA HIS A 455 -16.78 5.40 -1.04
C HIS A 455 -16.56 6.55 -0.05
N GLU A 456 -17.60 6.93 0.69
CA GLU A 456 -17.55 8.07 1.60
C GLU A 456 -16.51 7.88 2.70
N LEU A 457 -16.46 6.70 3.32
CA LEU A 457 -15.45 6.39 4.33
C LEU A 457 -14.04 6.61 3.81
N MET A 458 -13.78 6.41 2.51
CA MET A 458 -12.45 6.63 1.95
C MET A 458 -12.00 8.10 1.97
N HIS A 459 -12.94 9.03 1.87
CA HIS A 459 -12.64 10.45 2.05
C HIS A 459 -12.16 10.73 3.47
N SER A 460 -12.82 10.20 4.50
CA SER A 460 -12.30 10.33 5.87
C SER A 460 -10.90 9.68 6.06
N PHE A 461 -10.54 8.70 5.23
CA PHE A 461 -9.24 8.02 5.19
C PHE A 461 -8.20 8.79 4.35
N GLY A 462 -8.45 10.05 3.97
CA GLY A 462 -7.44 10.86 3.30
C GLY A 462 -7.41 10.71 1.77
N PHE A 463 -8.35 9.96 1.17
CA PHE A 463 -8.57 10.03 -0.29
C PHE A 463 -9.37 11.29 -0.60
N LEU A 464 -8.73 12.45 -0.49
CA LEU A 464 -9.37 13.76 -0.65
C LEU A 464 -8.32 14.82 -1.01
N SER A 465 -8.75 15.90 -1.64
CA SER A 465 -7.91 17.04 -1.99
C SER A 465 -8.40 18.29 -1.28
N SER A 466 -7.47 19.19 -0.93
CA SER A 466 -7.79 20.50 -0.33
C SER A 466 -7.92 21.60 -1.38
N LEU A 467 -7.77 21.26 -2.66
CA LEU A 467 -7.81 22.24 -3.74
C LEU A 467 -9.26 22.68 -3.98
N GLY A 468 -9.50 23.98 -3.87
CA GLY A 468 -10.75 24.63 -4.26
C GLY A 468 -10.76 25.01 -5.74
N LYS A 469 -11.88 25.63 -6.15
CA LYS A 469 -12.13 26.07 -7.53
C LYS A 469 -11.06 27.03 -8.07
N PRO A 470 -10.89 27.14 -9.39
CA PRO A 470 -10.04 28.15 -10.03
C PRO A 470 -10.22 29.56 -9.46
N GLY A 471 -9.10 30.27 -9.26
CA GLY A 471 -9.07 31.62 -8.74
C GLY A 471 -9.30 31.74 -7.22
N SER A 472 -9.69 30.68 -6.51
CA SER A 472 -9.84 30.72 -5.05
C SER A 472 -8.49 30.96 -4.36
N ALA A 473 -8.53 31.49 -3.15
CA ALA A 473 -7.39 31.33 -2.25
C ALA A 473 -7.32 29.84 -1.90
N GLN A 474 -6.15 29.23 -2.14
CA GLN A 474 -5.90 27.85 -1.75
C GLN A 474 -5.35 27.85 -0.34
N ASP A 475 -5.92 27.03 0.51
CA ASP A 475 -5.42 26.80 1.85
C ASP A 475 -4.01 26.19 1.80
N LEU A 476 -3.25 26.38 2.89
CA LEU A 476 -1.85 25.96 2.95
C LEU A 476 -1.69 24.64 3.69
N ASP A 477 -2.68 24.22 4.47
CA ASP A 477 -2.83 22.91 5.06
C ASP A 477 -3.48 21.96 4.03
N LEU A 478 -2.65 21.51 3.10
CA LEU A 478 -3.00 20.56 2.06
C LEU A 478 -3.11 19.14 2.62
N SER A 479 -3.80 18.25 1.91
CA SER A 479 -3.93 16.84 2.28
C SER A 479 -2.68 16.07 1.88
N VAL A 480 -2.39 14.93 2.51
CA VAL A 480 -1.29 14.05 2.05
C VAL A 480 -1.48 13.60 0.59
N PHE A 481 -2.73 13.47 0.13
CA PHE A 481 -3.06 13.14 -1.25
C PHE A 481 -2.59 14.22 -2.24
N ASP A 482 -2.76 15.50 -1.89
CA ASP A 482 -2.37 16.64 -2.73
C ASP A 482 -0.88 16.58 -3.13
N ARG A 483 -0.02 16.04 -2.26
CA ARG A 483 1.42 15.85 -2.51
C ARG A 483 1.71 14.99 -3.75
N PHE A 484 0.77 14.13 -4.14
CA PHE A 484 0.92 13.21 -5.26
C PHE A 484 0.24 13.69 -6.54
N ILE A 485 -0.44 14.83 -6.51
CA ILE A 485 -1.06 15.40 -7.71
C ILE A 485 0.02 15.90 -8.65
N VAL A 486 -0.09 15.53 -9.92
CA VAL A 486 0.83 15.91 -11.00
C VAL A 486 0.06 16.33 -12.25
N THR A 487 0.71 17.10 -13.12
CA THR A 487 0.17 17.40 -14.46
C THR A 487 0.24 16.18 -15.38
N ALA A 488 -0.38 16.26 -16.57
CA ALA A 488 -0.19 15.30 -17.66
C ALA A 488 1.28 15.06 -18.07
N ARG A 489 2.21 15.94 -17.68
CA ARG A 489 3.66 15.76 -17.92
C ARG A 489 4.39 15.11 -16.74
N GLY A 490 3.68 14.76 -15.67
CA GLY A 490 4.24 14.27 -14.42
C GLY A 490 5.04 15.34 -13.65
N THR A 491 4.73 16.61 -13.85
CA THR A 491 5.34 17.73 -13.10
C THR A 491 4.50 18.07 -11.88
N ASP A 492 5.16 18.43 -10.80
CA ASP A 492 4.54 18.93 -9.57
C ASP A 492 3.87 20.31 -9.84
N PRO A 493 2.55 20.47 -9.66
CA PRO A 493 1.86 21.73 -9.82
C PRO A 493 2.03 22.68 -8.61
N PHE A 494 2.67 22.21 -7.54
CA PHE A 494 2.99 22.98 -6.35
C PHE A 494 4.42 23.52 -6.39
N VAL A 495 4.63 24.74 -5.89
CA VAL A 495 5.96 25.30 -5.67
C VAL A 495 6.08 25.66 -4.20
N LEU A 496 7.08 25.08 -3.52
CA LEU A 496 7.26 25.21 -2.07
C LEU A 496 5.98 24.86 -1.27
N GLY A 497 5.26 23.83 -1.71
CA GLY A 497 4.00 23.38 -1.09
C GLY A 497 2.82 24.33 -1.32
N ARG A 498 2.87 25.18 -2.34
CA ARG A 498 1.79 26.13 -2.68
C ARG A 498 1.31 25.91 -4.10
N TRP A 499 0.00 25.81 -4.24
CA TRP A 499 -0.66 25.75 -5.55
C TRP A 499 -0.28 26.96 -6.41
N GLN A 500 0.10 26.70 -7.66
CA GLN A 500 0.39 27.76 -8.61
C GLN A 500 -0.85 28.09 -9.43
N ARG A 501 -1.31 29.35 -9.39
CA ARG A 501 -2.50 29.80 -10.16
C ARG A 501 -2.40 29.59 -11.67
N SER A 502 -1.19 29.47 -12.21
CA SER A 502 -0.99 29.08 -13.62
C SER A 502 -1.52 27.68 -13.95
N ASN A 503 -1.81 26.86 -12.93
CA ASN A 503 -2.40 25.54 -13.06
C ASN A 503 -3.92 25.54 -12.85
N ASP A 504 -4.55 26.68 -12.53
CA ASP A 504 -6.00 26.77 -12.31
C ASP A 504 -6.82 26.16 -13.46
N PRO A 505 -6.50 26.39 -14.76
CA PRO A 505 -7.25 25.76 -15.85
C PRO A 505 -7.26 24.22 -15.82
N LYS A 506 -6.26 23.59 -15.20
CA LYS A 506 -6.16 22.12 -15.10
C LYS A 506 -7.14 21.53 -14.10
N LEU A 507 -7.65 22.34 -13.16
CA LEU A 507 -8.74 21.94 -12.27
C LEU A 507 -10.05 21.75 -13.03
N GLU A 508 -10.16 22.38 -14.21
CA GLU A 508 -11.29 22.33 -15.13
C GLU A 508 -11.00 21.49 -16.38
N GLY A 509 -10.01 20.59 -16.30
CA GLY A 509 -9.68 19.63 -17.35
C GLY A 509 -8.87 20.19 -18.52
N GLU A 510 -8.57 21.49 -18.55
CA GLU A 510 -7.68 22.06 -19.56
C GLU A 510 -6.26 21.51 -19.42
N ASP A 511 -5.45 21.60 -20.49
CA ASP A 511 -4.08 21.05 -20.57
C ASP A 511 -3.98 19.54 -20.23
N GLY A 512 -5.08 18.80 -20.39
CA GLY A 512 -5.17 17.37 -20.06
C GLY A 512 -5.48 17.09 -18.60
N GLY A 513 -5.86 18.10 -17.82
CA GLY A 513 -6.29 17.94 -16.43
C GLY A 513 -5.16 17.54 -15.47
N LEU A 514 -5.54 16.91 -14.37
CA LEU A 514 -4.66 16.49 -13.29
C LEU A 514 -4.68 14.98 -13.10
N TYR A 515 -3.59 14.46 -12.54
CA TYR A 515 -3.40 13.04 -12.32
C TYR A 515 -2.82 12.78 -10.93
N PHE A 516 -3.09 11.60 -10.40
CA PHE A 516 -2.38 11.06 -9.23
C PHE A 516 -1.12 10.33 -9.69
N GLY A 517 0.04 10.79 -9.22
CA GLY A 517 1.37 10.33 -9.60
C GLY A 517 2.09 9.50 -8.55
N GLY A 518 1.38 8.94 -7.56
CA GLY A 518 1.96 8.08 -6.55
C GLY A 518 2.55 6.79 -7.13
N PRO A 519 3.74 6.34 -6.69
CA PRO A 519 4.45 5.23 -7.31
C PRO A 519 3.73 3.87 -7.17
N ASN A 520 3.01 3.62 -6.07
CA ASN A 520 2.27 2.38 -5.90
C ASN A 520 0.98 2.38 -6.73
N ALA A 521 0.28 3.52 -6.80
CA ALA A 521 -0.87 3.72 -7.67
C ALA A 521 -0.49 3.52 -9.13
N VAL A 522 0.59 4.17 -9.57
CA VAL A 522 1.14 4.04 -10.93
C VAL A 522 1.47 2.57 -11.24
N LEU A 523 2.04 1.84 -10.28
CA LEU A 523 2.28 0.40 -10.45
C LEU A 523 0.98 -0.39 -10.57
N GLY A 524 -0.04 -0.04 -9.79
CA GLY A 524 -1.39 -0.64 -9.83
C GLY A 524 -2.19 -0.28 -11.08
N TYR A 525 -1.71 0.70 -11.87
CA TYR A 525 -2.28 1.11 -13.15
C TYR A 525 -1.28 0.94 -14.30
N ASP A 526 -0.54 -0.18 -14.29
CA ASP A 526 0.33 -0.63 -15.38
C ASP A 526 1.42 0.37 -15.82
N GLY A 527 1.86 1.23 -14.91
CA GLY A 527 2.86 2.27 -15.16
C GLY A 527 2.30 3.57 -15.75
N TYR A 528 0.99 3.76 -15.72
CA TYR A 528 0.32 4.99 -16.14
C TYR A 528 -0.07 5.85 -14.93
N LEU A 529 -0.13 7.16 -15.14
CA LEU A 529 -0.70 8.09 -14.19
C LEU A 529 -2.22 7.88 -14.11
N ILE A 530 -2.81 8.08 -12.93
CA ILE A 530 -4.24 7.86 -12.70
C ILE A 530 -4.94 9.20 -12.92
N PRO A 531 -5.84 9.32 -13.91
CA PRO A 531 -6.54 10.58 -14.14
C PRO A 531 -7.48 10.90 -12.98
N LEU A 532 -7.43 12.15 -12.53
CA LEU A 532 -8.32 12.70 -11.52
C LEU A 532 -9.49 13.41 -12.20
N PHE A 533 -10.65 13.37 -11.54
CA PHE A 533 -11.84 14.01 -12.04
C PHE A 533 -11.64 15.53 -12.11
N THR A 534 -11.55 16.06 -13.33
CA THR A 534 -11.33 17.49 -13.61
C THR A 534 -12.35 17.93 -14.68
N PRO A 535 -13.64 17.98 -14.34
CA PRO A 535 -14.70 18.38 -15.26
C PRO A 535 -14.53 19.84 -15.69
N TRP A 536 -15.07 20.24 -16.85
CA TRP A 536 -14.99 21.63 -17.34
C TRP A 536 -15.53 22.67 -16.37
N GLU A 537 -16.57 22.31 -15.62
CA GLU A 537 -17.04 23.14 -14.53
C GLU A 537 -16.56 22.52 -13.23
N PHE A 538 -15.78 23.27 -12.45
CA PHE A 538 -15.32 22.80 -11.16
C PHE A 538 -16.50 22.47 -10.25
N LYS A 539 -16.55 21.22 -9.77
CA LYS A 539 -17.58 20.74 -8.84
C LYS A 539 -16.99 20.63 -7.44
N GLY A 540 -17.42 21.52 -6.55
CA GLY A 540 -17.06 21.46 -5.13
C GLY A 540 -17.41 20.08 -4.55
N GLY A 541 -16.48 19.49 -3.78
CA GLY A 541 -16.65 18.14 -3.22
C GLY A 541 -16.39 17.00 -4.21
N SER A 542 -16.23 17.25 -5.51
CA SER A 542 -15.99 16.20 -6.50
C SER A 542 -14.68 16.37 -7.27
N SER A 543 -14.44 17.55 -7.85
CA SER A 543 -13.25 17.83 -8.64
C SER A 543 -11.99 17.54 -7.83
N VAL A 544 -11.03 16.82 -8.40
CA VAL A 544 -9.74 16.37 -7.84
C VAL A 544 -9.78 15.48 -6.59
N LEU A 545 -10.96 15.26 -5.99
CA LEU A 545 -11.16 14.30 -4.90
C LEU A 545 -11.37 12.86 -5.40
N HIS A 546 -11.71 12.71 -6.68
CA HIS A 546 -12.11 11.44 -7.29
C HIS A 546 -11.20 11.04 -8.45
N VAL A 547 -11.25 9.76 -8.81
CA VAL A 547 -10.73 9.31 -10.10
C VAL A 547 -11.69 9.71 -11.23
N ASP A 548 -11.15 9.90 -12.43
CA ASP A 548 -11.89 10.51 -13.54
C ASP A 548 -13.09 9.68 -14.03
N ASP A 549 -14.30 10.26 -13.98
CA ASP A 549 -15.56 9.61 -14.35
C ASP A 549 -15.65 9.28 -15.84
N LEU A 550 -15.06 10.11 -16.71
CA LEU A 550 -15.05 9.88 -18.15
C LEU A 550 -14.13 8.70 -18.50
N THR A 551 -13.01 8.59 -17.81
CA THR A 551 -12.08 7.47 -17.95
C THR A 551 -12.66 6.22 -17.30
N PHE A 552 -13.27 6.29 -16.12
CA PHE A 552 -13.72 5.13 -15.35
C PHE A 552 -15.25 5.03 -15.31
N THR A 553 -15.87 4.73 -16.45
CA THR A 553 -17.34 4.60 -16.57
C THR A 553 -17.81 3.17 -16.84
N GLY A 554 -19.10 2.90 -16.61
CA GLY A 554 -19.76 1.60 -16.81
C GLY A 554 -19.09 0.47 -16.04
N ASP A 555 -18.81 -0.66 -16.70
CA ASP A 555 -18.12 -1.82 -16.09
C ASP A 555 -16.69 -1.49 -15.60
N ARG A 556 -16.15 -0.32 -15.96
CA ARG A 556 -14.83 0.16 -15.55
C ARG A 556 -14.91 1.22 -14.46
N MET A 557 -16.08 1.45 -13.87
CA MET A 557 -16.19 2.25 -12.65
C MET A 557 -15.28 1.75 -11.55
N LYS A 558 -15.00 2.64 -10.61
CA LYS A 558 -14.15 2.41 -9.46
C LYS A 558 -14.94 2.72 -8.20
N VAL A 559 -14.39 2.38 -7.04
CA VAL A 559 -15.05 2.78 -5.79
C VAL A 559 -15.01 4.30 -5.68
N MET A 560 -13.89 4.93 -6.06
CA MET A 560 -13.67 6.38 -5.93
C MET A 560 -13.98 7.21 -7.19
N THR A 561 -14.90 6.77 -8.06
CA THR A 561 -15.49 7.66 -9.10
C THR A 561 -16.49 8.60 -8.48
N ALA A 562 -16.57 9.86 -8.93
CA ALA A 562 -17.46 10.86 -8.33
C ALA A 562 -18.94 10.56 -8.63
N GLU A 563 -19.23 10.15 -9.86
CA GLU A 563 -20.58 9.72 -10.22
C GLU A 563 -20.91 8.34 -9.63
N THR A 564 -22.05 8.26 -8.94
CA THR A 564 -22.63 6.99 -8.47
C THR A 564 -24.05 6.85 -9.03
N PRO A 565 -24.29 6.04 -10.06
CA PRO A 565 -25.63 5.80 -10.59
C PRO A 565 -26.45 4.88 -9.68
N THR A 566 -27.77 4.83 -9.88
CA THR A 566 -28.62 3.80 -9.26
C THR A 566 -28.32 2.43 -9.85
N GLY A 567 -28.58 1.38 -9.08
CA GLY A 567 -28.21 0.01 -9.41
C GLY A 567 -26.92 -0.44 -8.71
N PRO A 568 -26.48 -1.68 -8.99
CA PRO A 568 -25.26 -2.23 -8.40
C PRO A 568 -24.04 -1.39 -8.77
N SER A 569 -23.25 -1.01 -7.76
CA SER A 569 -22.03 -0.20 -7.93
C SER A 569 -20.78 -0.95 -7.44
N PRO A 570 -19.56 -0.56 -7.86
CA PRO A 570 -18.35 -1.20 -7.39
C PRO A 570 -18.20 -1.11 -5.86
N ARG A 571 -18.03 -2.27 -5.20
CA ARG A 571 -17.76 -2.38 -3.76
C ARG A 571 -16.31 -2.79 -3.46
N LEU A 572 -15.53 -3.12 -4.49
CA LEU A 572 -14.18 -3.68 -4.37
C LEU A 572 -13.15 -2.72 -4.98
N PHE A 573 -12.10 -2.42 -4.21
CA PHE A 573 -10.99 -1.60 -4.70
C PHE A 573 -10.23 -2.29 -5.83
N SER A 574 -9.95 -1.52 -6.87
CA SER A 574 -9.02 -1.89 -7.92
C SER A 574 -7.56 -1.87 -7.43
N ALA A 575 -6.65 -2.46 -8.21
CA ALA A 575 -5.22 -2.45 -7.89
C ALA A 575 -4.64 -1.03 -7.79
N MET A 576 -5.14 -0.08 -8.59
CA MET A 576 -4.70 1.32 -8.54
C MET A 576 -5.21 2.04 -7.28
N GLU A 577 -6.44 1.80 -6.84
CA GLU A 577 -6.98 2.39 -5.60
C GLU A 577 -6.26 1.84 -4.36
N ILE A 578 -5.97 0.54 -4.33
CA ILE A 578 -5.07 -0.04 -3.32
C ILE A 578 -3.68 0.59 -3.39
N GLY A 579 -3.19 0.89 -4.59
CA GLY A 579 -1.93 1.62 -4.79
C GLY A 579 -1.98 3.04 -4.21
N ILE A 580 -3.06 3.78 -4.42
CA ILE A 580 -3.27 5.12 -3.83
C ILE A 580 -3.23 5.04 -2.31
N LEU A 581 -3.93 4.08 -1.70
CA LEU A 581 -3.91 3.90 -0.24
C LEU A 581 -2.49 3.60 0.28
N ARG A 582 -1.68 2.82 -0.45
CA ARG A 582 -0.27 2.60 -0.10
C ARG A 582 0.56 3.87 -0.20
N ASP A 583 0.33 4.69 -1.24
CA ASP A 583 1.02 5.97 -1.40
C ASP A 583 0.65 6.96 -0.30
N LEU A 584 -0.60 6.92 0.17
CA LEU A 584 -1.07 7.67 1.34
C LEU A 584 -0.46 7.19 2.66
N GLY A 585 0.24 6.04 2.67
CA GLY A 585 0.98 5.51 3.81
C GLY A 585 0.30 4.34 4.53
N TYR A 586 -0.82 3.84 4.02
CA TYR A 586 -1.49 2.69 4.62
C TYR A 586 -0.79 1.36 4.32
N THR A 587 -0.89 0.43 5.27
CA THR A 587 -0.61 -0.97 5.02
C THR A 587 -1.91 -1.65 4.59
N VAL A 588 -2.12 -1.78 3.28
CA VAL A 588 -3.32 -2.40 2.70
C VAL A 588 -3.05 -3.69 1.93
N VAL A 589 -3.99 -4.61 2.02
CA VAL A 589 -4.00 -5.86 1.27
C VAL A 589 -5.34 -6.11 0.58
N LEU A 590 -5.27 -6.93 -0.47
CA LEU A 590 -6.47 -7.52 -1.05
C LEU A 590 -6.82 -8.77 -0.23
N PRO A 591 -7.99 -8.80 0.44
CA PRO A 591 -8.44 -9.99 1.16
C PRO A 591 -8.61 -11.17 0.20
N GLN A 592 -8.29 -12.38 0.68
CA GLN A 592 -8.41 -13.63 -0.10
C GLN A 592 -9.87 -13.91 -0.49
N GLN A 593 -10.80 -13.53 0.37
CA GLN A 593 -12.24 -13.52 0.12
C GLN A 593 -12.70 -12.08 0.34
N PRO A 594 -12.92 -11.31 -0.73
CA PRO A 594 -13.34 -9.94 -0.55
C PRO A 594 -14.71 -9.87 0.12
N PRO A 595 -14.91 -8.95 1.08
CA PRO A 595 -16.07 -8.93 1.98
C PRO A 595 -17.42 -8.71 1.27
N TYR A 596 -17.40 -8.35 -0.01
CA TYR A 596 -18.57 -8.09 -0.84
C TYR A 596 -18.56 -8.89 -2.15
N ALA A 597 -17.66 -9.88 -2.29
CA ALA A 597 -17.61 -10.69 -3.49
C ALA A 597 -18.84 -11.63 -3.53
N PRO A 598 -19.63 -11.62 -4.61
CA PRO A 598 -20.69 -12.61 -4.76
C PRO A 598 -20.06 -14.00 -4.77
N ALA A 599 -20.71 -14.99 -4.15
CA ALA A 599 -20.19 -16.36 -4.01
C ALA A 599 -19.70 -17.00 -5.34
N ALA A 600 -20.18 -16.51 -6.49
CA ALA A 600 -19.76 -16.93 -7.82
C ALA A 600 -18.37 -16.43 -8.28
N LEU A 601 -17.87 -15.31 -7.75
CA LEU A 601 -16.55 -14.73 -8.09
C LEU A 601 -15.39 -15.44 -7.38
N ILE A 602 -15.69 -16.20 -6.32
CA ILE A 602 -14.74 -17.06 -5.58
C ILE A 602 -14.09 -18.09 -6.51
N GLY A 603 -14.77 -18.50 -7.60
CA GLY A 603 -14.22 -19.41 -8.60
C GLY A 603 -13.31 -18.76 -9.66
N PHE A 604 -13.41 -17.44 -9.88
CA PHE A 604 -12.71 -16.76 -10.98
C PHE A 604 -11.33 -16.22 -10.59
N VAL A 605 -11.10 -15.91 -9.31
CA VAL A 605 -9.76 -15.52 -8.80
C VAL A 605 -8.74 -16.66 -8.98
N PHE A 606 -9.18 -17.92 -9.04
CA PHE A 606 -8.31 -19.08 -9.27
C PHE A 606 -7.96 -19.33 -10.75
N LEU A 607 -8.62 -18.70 -11.73
CA LEU A 607 -8.44 -19.04 -13.15
C LEU A 607 -7.34 -18.24 -13.86
N PHE A 608 -6.84 -17.14 -13.30
CA PHE A 608 -5.72 -16.40 -13.91
C PHE A 608 -4.33 -16.94 -13.56
N ARG A 609 -4.21 -17.97 -12.70
CA ARG A 609 -2.90 -18.48 -12.27
C ARG A 609 -2.46 -19.82 -12.85
N THR A 610 -3.21 -20.44 -13.75
CA THR A 610 -2.71 -21.62 -14.48
C THR A 610 -3.17 -21.65 -15.93
N ARG A 611 -2.26 -21.30 -16.85
CA ARG A 611 -2.01 -22.02 -18.11
C ARG A 611 -0.81 -21.40 -18.83
N ARG A 612 0.38 -21.92 -18.52
CA ARG A 612 1.37 -22.21 -19.56
C ARG A 612 1.61 -23.72 -19.49
N LYS A 613 1.06 -24.43 -20.47
CA LYS A 613 1.60 -25.73 -20.88
C LYS A 613 2.87 -25.49 -21.67
#